data_AF-A0A1H8S4Q5-F1
#
_entry.id   AF-A0A1H8S4Q5-F1
#
_cell.length_a   1.000
_cell.length_b   1.000
_cell.length_c   1.000
_cell.angle_alpha   90.00
_cell.angle_beta   90.00
_cell.angle_gamma   90.00
#
_symmetry.space_group_name_H-M   'P 1'
#
loop_
_entity.id
_entity.type
_entity.pdbx_description
1 polymer ?
#
loop_
_entity_poly.entity_id
_entity_poly.type
_entity_poly.pdbx_seq_one_letter_code
_entity_poly.pdbx_strand_id
1 'polypeptide(L)'
;MKKLGKRTSILIASACLLIIAIVAIWMGSDRMGSRTVDAPVVYHGHGGTFKNTLAEMDTPDPSVVYKDGYYYMTFTHNGADVMVMKSRTLDFRQAQSNTVWQPPMDTAYSANLWAPEIQYIQGKWYIYFAADDGLNENHRMYVLQADTDDPMGDYTFKGQVKDETNKWAIDGLAMEHDGKLYFVWSGWEGDVNVQQNTYIAPMNDPLTISWFACAA
;
A
#
# COMPACT_ATOMS: atom_id res chain seq x y z
N MET A 1 18.39 -59.39 -58.28
CA MET A 1 19.32 -58.69 -57.36
C MET A 1 19.97 -57.56 -58.15
N LYS A 2 19.99 -56.26 -57.83
CA LYS A 2 19.89 -55.52 -56.57
C LYS A 2 19.12 -54.21 -56.80
N LYS A 3 17.90 -54.11 -56.27
CA LYS A 3 17.03 -52.93 -56.25
C LYS A 3 17.38 -52.00 -55.06
N LEU A 4 18.67 -51.89 -54.74
CA LEU A 4 19.15 -51.44 -53.42
C LEU A 4 19.68 -49.99 -53.39
N GLY A 5 20.02 -49.40 -54.55
CA GLY A 5 20.65 -48.06 -54.61
C GLY A 5 19.70 -46.87 -54.54
N LYS A 6 18.42 -47.01 -54.95
CA LYS A 6 17.47 -45.88 -54.99
C LYS A 6 16.85 -45.58 -53.63
N ARG A 7 16.75 -46.60 -52.75
CA ARG A 7 16.16 -46.48 -51.40
C ARG A 7 17.13 -45.81 -50.42
N THR A 8 18.43 -46.09 -50.52
CA THR A 8 19.46 -45.45 -49.69
C THR A 8 19.63 -43.97 -50.01
N SER A 9 19.58 -43.56 -51.28
CA SER A 9 19.65 -42.13 -51.66
C SER A 9 18.45 -41.32 -51.15
N ILE A 10 17.24 -41.89 -51.18
CA ILE A 10 16.03 -41.25 -50.66
C ILE A 10 16.08 -41.17 -49.13
N LEU A 11 16.56 -42.21 -48.45
CA LEU A 11 16.73 -42.21 -46.99
C LEU A 11 17.75 -41.16 -46.52
N ILE A 12 18.87 -40.98 -47.25
CA ILE A 12 19.88 -39.95 -46.94
C ILE A 12 19.33 -38.55 -47.18
N ALA A 13 18.61 -38.32 -48.28
CA ALA A 13 17.98 -37.02 -48.57
C ALA A 13 16.91 -36.65 -47.53
N SER A 14 16.08 -37.61 -47.11
CA SER A 14 15.08 -37.42 -46.06
C SER A 14 15.72 -37.17 -44.69
N ALA A 15 16.83 -37.85 -44.37
CA ALA A 15 17.58 -37.60 -43.13
C ALA A 15 18.20 -36.20 -43.11
N CYS A 16 18.75 -35.72 -44.23
CA CYS A 16 19.28 -34.35 -44.34
C CYS A 16 18.17 -33.30 -44.19
N LEU A 17 17.01 -33.51 -44.80
CA LEU A 17 15.84 -32.62 -44.65
C LEU A 17 15.32 -32.58 -43.21
N LEU A 18 15.32 -33.73 -42.51
CA LEU A 18 14.93 -33.80 -41.11
C LEU A 18 15.92 -33.06 -40.22
N ILE A 19 17.23 -33.20 -40.47
CA ILE A 19 18.28 -32.49 -39.73
C ILE A 19 18.17 -30.98 -39.97
N ILE A 20 17.94 -30.54 -41.21
CA ILE A 20 17.75 -29.12 -41.53
C ILE A 20 16.50 -28.56 -40.83
N ALA A 21 15.40 -29.32 -40.79
CA ALA A 21 14.20 -28.93 -40.08
C ALA A 21 14.42 -28.85 -38.55
N ILE A 22 15.14 -29.81 -37.97
CA ILE A 22 15.49 -29.80 -36.54
C ILE A 22 16.39 -28.61 -36.21
N VAL A 23 17.38 -28.31 -37.05
CA VAL A 23 18.26 -27.14 -36.87
C VAL A 23 17.48 -25.83 -37.03
N ALA A 24 16.54 -25.75 -37.97
CA ALA A 24 15.68 -24.57 -38.12
C ALA A 24 14.73 -24.37 -36.93
N ILE A 25 14.22 -25.46 -36.33
CA ILE A 25 13.42 -25.41 -35.10
C ILE A 25 14.28 -25.01 -33.90
N TRP A 26 15.52 -25.49 -33.82
CA TRP A 26 16.47 -25.11 -32.76
C TRP A 26 16.89 -23.63 -32.88
N MET A 27 17.20 -23.17 -34.10
CA MET A 27 17.48 -21.75 -34.39
C MET A 27 16.25 -20.84 -34.21
N GLY A 28 15.03 -21.38 -34.34
CA GLY A 28 13.78 -20.67 -34.06
C GLY A 28 13.43 -20.58 -32.57
N SER A 29 13.93 -21.52 -31.76
CA SER A 29 13.67 -21.59 -30.31
C SER A 29 14.56 -20.65 -29.49
N ASP A 30 15.69 -20.19 -30.04
CA ASP A 30 16.58 -19.20 -29.40
C ASP A 30 16.06 -17.76 -29.50
N ARG A 31 14.87 -17.55 -30.06
CA ARG A 31 14.13 -16.27 -30.01
C ARG A 31 13.09 -16.23 -28.89
N MET A 32 13.27 -16.98 -27.81
CA MET A 32 12.59 -16.69 -26.55
C MET A 32 13.17 -15.40 -25.97
N GLY A 33 12.34 -14.37 -25.97
CA GLY A 33 12.71 -13.00 -25.63
C GLY A 33 13.57 -12.91 -24.38
N SER A 34 14.73 -12.27 -24.57
CA SER A 34 15.35 -11.47 -23.52
C SER A 34 14.27 -10.51 -23.03
N ARG A 35 13.55 -10.88 -21.97
CA ARG A 35 12.91 -9.89 -21.10
C ARG A 35 14.08 -9.05 -20.60
N THR A 36 14.27 -7.90 -21.21
CA THR A 36 14.93 -6.80 -20.53
C THR A 36 14.18 -6.66 -19.22
N VAL A 37 14.80 -7.07 -18.12
CA VAL A 37 14.41 -6.57 -16.82
C VAL A 37 14.70 -5.08 -16.98
N ASP A 38 13.65 -4.30 -17.25
CA ASP A 38 13.79 -2.87 -17.39
C ASP A 38 14.55 -2.39 -16.17
N ALA A 39 15.73 -1.81 -16.40
CA ALA A 39 16.49 -1.18 -15.35
C ALA A 39 15.52 -0.23 -14.61
N PRO A 40 15.58 -0.14 -13.26
CA PRO A 40 14.69 0.75 -12.54
C PRO A 40 14.77 2.13 -13.18
N VAL A 41 13.64 2.63 -13.67
CA VAL A 41 13.56 3.97 -14.20
C VAL A 41 13.94 4.88 -13.05
N VAL A 42 15.15 5.42 -13.10
CA VAL A 42 15.61 6.43 -12.15
C VAL A 42 14.75 7.66 -12.44
N TYR A 43 13.71 7.82 -11.65
CA TYR A 43 12.88 9.01 -11.72
C TYR A 43 13.71 10.20 -11.24
N HIS A 44 14.23 10.99 -12.17
CA HIS A 44 15.06 12.16 -11.88
C HIS A 44 14.28 13.34 -11.26
N GLY A 45 13.01 13.15 -10.87
CA GLY A 45 12.11 14.24 -10.54
C GLY A 45 11.82 15.12 -11.76
N HIS A 46 10.67 15.78 -11.81
CA HIS A 46 10.48 16.83 -12.80
C HIS A 46 11.18 18.15 -12.43
N GLY A 47 11.95 18.21 -11.33
CA GLY A 47 12.58 19.46 -10.88
C GLY A 47 11.57 20.60 -10.87
N GLY A 48 10.48 20.43 -10.12
CA GLY A 48 9.36 21.38 -10.08
C GLY A 48 9.23 22.07 -8.73
N THR A 49 8.79 23.33 -8.74
CA THR A 49 8.28 24.01 -7.55
C THR A 49 6.83 23.60 -7.31
N PHE A 50 6.40 23.49 -6.06
CA PHE A 50 4.98 23.40 -5.70
C PHE A 50 4.48 24.74 -5.17
N LYS A 51 3.16 24.93 -5.17
CA LYS A 51 2.51 26.11 -4.60
C LYS A 51 1.61 25.68 -3.46
N ASN A 52 1.81 26.27 -2.29
CA ASN A 52 0.89 26.14 -1.18
C ASN A 52 -0.34 27.05 -1.39
N THR A 53 -1.54 26.64 -1.01
CA THR A 53 -1.94 25.30 -0.49
C THR A 53 -2.02 24.23 -1.59
N LEU A 54 -1.94 22.96 -1.20
CA LEU A 54 -1.99 21.82 -2.14
C LEU A 54 -3.42 21.49 -2.59
N ALA A 55 -4.44 21.77 -1.77
CA ALA A 55 -5.86 21.57 -2.07
C ALA A 55 -6.65 22.88 -1.87
N GLU A 56 -7.88 22.95 -2.43
CA GLU A 56 -8.79 24.09 -2.25
C GLU A 56 -9.62 23.99 -0.96
N MET A 57 -9.79 22.76 -0.44
CA MET A 57 -10.46 22.51 0.84
C MET A 57 -9.45 22.39 1.99
N ASP A 58 -9.95 22.51 3.21
CA ASP A 58 -9.14 22.26 4.39
C ASP A 58 -8.76 20.78 4.49
N THR A 59 -7.49 20.52 4.75
CA THR A 59 -6.89 19.17 4.75
C THR A 59 -5.95 19.01 5.95
N PRO A 60 -6.47 19.08 7.19
CA PRO A 60 -5.66 18.88 8.39
C PRO A 60 -5.11 17.46 8.45
N ASP A 61 -3.93 17.31 9.05
CA ASP A 61 -3.23 16.03 9.23
C ASP A 61 -3.02 15.26 7.90
N PRO A 62 -2.46 15.89 6.85
CA PRO A 62 -2.37 15.26 5.54
C PRO A 62 -1.34 14.12 5.54
N SER A 63 -1.78 12.92 5.14
CA SER A 63 -0.93 11.78 4.83
C SER A 63 -0.88 11.55 3.33
N VAL A 64 0.32 11.49 2.74
CA VAL A 64 0.52 11.32 1.29
C VAL A 64 1.45 10.14 1.01
N VAL A 65 1.01 9.24 0.12
CA VAL A 65 1.79 8.11 -0.37
C VAL A 65 1.84 8.10 -1.90
N TYR A 66 3.00 7.77 -2.46
CA TYR A 66 3.19 7.66 -3.90
C TYR A 66 3.26 6.19 -4.32
N LYS A 67 2.47 5.82 -5.34
CA LYS A 67 2.52 4.48 -5.94
C LYS A 67 2.05 4.51 -7.39
N ASP A 68 2.75 3.77 -8.24
CA ASP A 68 2.40 3.52 -9.65
C ASP A 68 2.04 4.77 -10.46
N GLY A 69 2.76 5.88 -10.24
CA GLY A 69 2.55 7.13 -10.98
C GLY A 69 1.51 8.08 -10.40
N TYR A 70 0.95 7.79 -9.23
CA TYR A 70 -0.03 8.62 -8.54
C TYR A 70 0.38 8.91 -7.10
N TYR A 71 -0.02 10.09 -6.63
CA TYR A 71 -0.06 10.44 -5.22
C TYR A 71 -1.47 10.19 -4.70
N TYR A 72 -1.56 9.54 -3.55
CA TYR A 72 -2.78 9.34 -2.81
C TYR A 72 -2.67 10.08 -1.49
N MET A 73 -3.66 10.90 -1.17
CA MET A 73 -3.70 11.69 0.05
C MET A 73 -4.96 11.37 0.84
N THR A 74 -4.81 11.20 2.14
CA THR A 74 -5.92 11.25 3.09
C THR A 74 -5.62 12.32 4.15
N PHE A 75 -6.64 12.73 4.88
CA PHE A 75 -6.60 13.85 5.82
C PHE A 75 -7.83 13.78 6.74
N THR A 76 -7.82 14.52 7.84
CA THR A 76 -8.96 14.62 8.74
C THR A 76 -10.13 15.33 8.03
N HIS A 77 -11.13 14.56 7.59
CA HIS A 77 -12.28 15.09 6.84
C HIS A 77 -13.48 15.29 7.77
N ASN A 78 -13.50 16.44 8.46
CA ASN A 78 -14.56 16.86 9.40
C ASN A 78 -14.84 15.88 10.56
N GLY A 79 -13.99 14.88 10.79
CA GLY A 79 -14.18 13.90 11.86
C GLY A 79 -15.26 12.84 11.60
N ALA A 80 -15.76 12.70 10.36
CA ALA A 80 -16.96 11.93 10.06
C ALA A 80 -16.76 10.74 9.11
N ASP A 81 -15.76 10.81 8.22
CA ASP A 81 -15.48 9.75 7.25
C ASP A 81 -13.99 9.71 6.88
N VAL A 82 -13.60 8.69 6.10
CA VAL A 82 -12.27 8.59 5.51
C VAL A 82 -12.36 8.84 4.02
N MET A 83 -11.70 9.91 3.57
CA MET A 83 -11.60 10.30 2.17
C MET A 83 -10.18 10.06 1.65
N VAL A 84 -10.07 9.60 0.41
CA VAL A 84 -8.81 9.52 -0.35
C VAL A 84 -8.92 10.42 -1.57
N MET A 85 -7.89 11.23 -1.79
CA MET A 85 -7.67 12.01 -3.00
C MET A 85 -6.56 11.38 -3.85
N LYS A 86 -6.70 11.37 -5.16
CA LYS A 86 -5.73 10.85 -6.13
C LYS A 86 -5.33 11.93 -7.13
N SER A 87 -4.04 12.17 -7.28
CA SER A 87 -3.47 13.10 -8.26
C SER A 87 -2.21 12.51 -8.91
N ARG A 88 -1.85 13.01 -10.11
CA ARG A 88 -0.57 12.67 -10.76
C ARG A 88 0.58 13.55 -10.27
N THR A 89 0.26 14.64 -9.56
CA THR A 89 1.23 15.60 -9.02
C THR A 89 0.90 15.87 -7.56
N LEU A 90 1.77 16.61 -6.86
CA LEU A 90 1.49 17.10 -5.50
C LEU A 90 0.50 18.28 -5.46
N ASP A 91 -0.18 18.58 -6.58
CA ASP A 91 -1.27 19.54 -6.67
C ASP A 91 -2.61 18.79 -6.65
N PHE A 92 -3.35 18.93 -5.56
CA PHE A 92 -4.60 18.23 -5.30
C PHE A 92 -5.84 19.09 -5.59
N ARG A 93 -5.70 20.33 -6.07
CA ARG A 93 -6.83 21.23 -6.37
C ARG A 93 -7.80 20.66 -7.43
N GLN A 94 -7.31 19.78 -8.29
CA GLN A 94 -8.10 19.06 -9.30
C GLN A 94 -8.03 17.54 -9.11
N ALA A 95 -7.68 17.07 -7.90
CA ALA A 95 -7.61 15.65 -7.62
C ALA A 95 -8.99 14.99 -7.71
N GLN A 96 -8.99 13.70 -8.08
CA GLN A 96 -10.17 12.87 -7.87
C GLN A 96 -10.28 12.57 -6.38
N SER A 97 -11.46 12.68 -5.79
CA SER A 97 -11.71 12.39 -4.38
C SER A 97 -12.80 11.33 -4.24
N ASN A 98 -12.63 10.39 -3.32
CA ASN A 98 -13.67 9.43 -2.95
C ASN A 98 -13.69 9.23 -1.43
N THR A 99 -14.89 9.19 -0.84
CA THR A 99 -15.07 8.69 0.54
C THR A 99 -15.01 7.18 0.48
N VAL A 100 -13.93 6.59 1.00
CA VAL A 100 -13.63 5.16 0.89
C VAL A 100 -14.23 4.34 2.03
N TRP A 101 -14.58 5.00 3.12
CA TRP A 101 -15.19 4.36 4.28
C TRP A 101 -15.95 5.36 5.16
N GLN A 102 -17.07 4.89 5.72
CA GLN A 102 -17.85 5.59 6.74
C GLN A 102 -18.13 4.64 7.91
N PRO A 103 -17.98 5.08 9.16
CA PRO A 103 -18.26 4.24 10.31
C PRO A 103 -19.76 3.97 10.46
N PRO A 104 -20.16 2.78 10.94
CA PRO A 104 -21.50 2.57 11.47
C PRO A 104 -21.73 3.49 12.68
N MET A 105 -22.93 4.06 12.77
CA MET A 105 -23.34 4.89 13.91
C MET A 105 -23.28 4.13 15.23
N ASP A 106 -23.14 4.88 16.33
CA ASP A 106 -23.19 4.37 17.72
C ASP A 106 -22.13 3.29 18.02
N THR A 107 -20.93 3.45 17.46
CA THR A 107 -19.78 2.58 17.73
C THR A 107 -18.62 3.34 18.38
N ALA A 108 -17.67 2.61 18.97
CA ALA A 108 -16.45 3.14 19.61
C ALA A 108 -15.49 3.88 18.65
N TYR A 109 -15.81 3.90 17.36
CA TYR A 109 -15.01 4.46 16.27
C TYR A 109 -15.89 5.25 15.29
N SER A 110 -17.00 5.83 15.78
CA SER A 110 -18.00 6.49 14.95
C SER A 110 -17.96 8.01 15.00
N ALA A 111 -17.16 8.59 15.90
CA ALA A 111 -17.00 10.01 16.06
C ALA A 111 -15.51 10.39 16.10
N ASN A 112 -15.25 11.68 15.83
CA ASN A 112 -13.92 12.28 15.90
C ASN A 112 -12.86 11.47 15.12
N LEU A 113 -13.17 11.11 13.87
CA LEU A 113 -12.22 10.41 13.00
C LEU A 113 -11.05 11.34 12.65
N TRP A 114 -9.88 11.11 13.24
CA TRP A 114 -8.72 11.99 13.13
C TRP A 114 -7.52 11.30 12.47
N ALA A 115 -6.73 12.15 11.80
CA ALA A 115 -5.42 11.87 11.24
C ALA A 115 -5.31 10.50 10.55
N PRO A 116 -6.18 10.20 9.55
CA PRO A 116 -6.01 8.97 8.80
C PRO A 116 -4.64 8.97 8.10
N GLU A 117 -4.00 7.80 8.08
CA GLU A 117 -2.70 7.58 7.49
C GLU A 117 -2.78 6.45 6.47
N ILE A 118 -2.50 6.75 5.20
CA ILE A 118 -2.60 5.78 4.10
C ILE A 118 -1.24 5.17 3.76
N GLN A 119 -1.15 3.84 3.75
CA GLN A 119 0.06 3.13 3.40
C GLN A 119 -0.17 1.91 2.51
N TYR A 120 0.84 1.57 1.70
CA TYR A 120 0.90 0.31 0.95
C TYR A 120 1.96 -0.60 1.57
N ILE A 121 1.51 -1.58 2.36
CA ILE A 121 2.36 -2.45 3.18
C ILE A 121 2.12 -3.90 2.75
N GLN A 122 3.19 -4.66 2.53
CA GLN A 122 3.11 -6.10 2.22
C GLN A 122 2.11 -6.44 1.09
N GLY A 123 2.02 -5.58 0.08
CA GLY A 123 1.18 -5.79 -1.10
C GLY A 123 -0.27 -5.34 -0.96
N LYS A 124 -0.66 -4.68 0.13
CA LYS A 124 -2.04 -4.21 0.37
C LYS A 124 -2.09 -2.77 0.88
N TRP A 125 -3.23 -2.11 0.67
CA TRP A 125 -3.49 -0.79 1.20
C TRP A 125 -4.14 -0.87 2.58
N TYR A 126 -3.63 -0.04 3.49
CA TYR A 126 -4.14 0.13 4.83
C TYR A 126 -4.34 1.62 5.11
N ILE A 127 -5.37 1.93 5.90
CA ILE A 127 -5.56 3.25 6.47
C ILE A 127 -5.67 3.11 7.99
N TYR A 128 -4.73 3.71 8.73
CA TYR A 128 -4.78 3.79 10.18
C TYR A 128 -5.40 5.13 10.58
N PHE A 129 -6.30 5.15 11.56
CA PHE A 129 -6.95 6.39 11.98
C PHE A 129 -7.30 6.35 13.46
N ALA A 130 -7.41 7.50 14.09
CA ALA A 130 -7.91 7.62 15.43
C ALA A 130 -9.42 7.90 15.40
N ALA A 131 -10.19 7.35 16.34
CA ALA A 131 -11.61 7.67 16.49
C ALA A 131 -12.08 7.38 17.91
N ASP A 132 -13.26 7.90 18.26
CA ASP A 132 -13.93 7.65 19.53
C ASP A 132 -15.46 7.49 19.36
N ASP A 133 -16.19 7.52 20.47
CA ASP A 133 -17.65 7.49 20.58
C ASP A 133 -18.28 8.85 20.94
N GLY A 134 -17.55 9.94 20.71
CA GLY A 134 -17.91 11.31 21.05
C GLY A 134 -17.28 11.82 22.35
N LEU A 135 -16.54 10.97 23.06
CA LEU A 135 -15.79 11.30 24.26
C LEU A 135 -14.29 11.17 24.00
N ASN A 136 -13.56 12.28 24.10
CA ASN A 136 -12.14 12.33 23.72
C ASN A 136 -11.28 11.29 24.45
N GLU A 137 -11.53 11.03 25.73
CA GLU A 137 -10.86 10.01 26.55
C GLU A 137 -10.95 8.59 25.99
N ASN A 138 -11.90 8.33 25.10
CA ASN A 138 -12.12 7.04 24.46
C ASN A 138 -11.37 6.89 23.13
N HIS A 139 -10.61 7.89 22.67
CA HIS A 139 -9.85 7.76 21.42
C HIS A 139 -8.94 6.55 21.43
N ARG A 140 -8.99 5.79 20.33
CA ARG A 140 -8.13 4.65 20.05
C ARG A 140 -7.72 4.65 18.59
N MET A 141 -6.66 3.91 18.29
CA MET A 141 -6.24 3.65 16.91
C MET A 141 -7.01 2.47 16.31
N TYR A 142 -7.41 2.63 15.06
CA TYR A 142 -8.13 1.64 14.26
C TYR A 142 -7.48 1.50 12.89
N VAL A 143 -7.80 0.40 12.21
CA VAL A 143 -7.25 0.12 10.88
C VAL A 143 -8.33 -0.35 9.91
N LEU A 144 -8.26 0.20 8.71
CA LEU A 144 -8.99 -0.22 7.52
C LEU A 144 -8.03 -0.94 6.57
N GLN A 145 -8.53 -1.90 5.81
CA GLN A 145 -7.79 -2.53 4.72
C GLN A 145 -8.62 -2.43 3.44
N ALA A 146 -8.00 -2.02 2.33
CA ALA A 146 -8.69 -1.98 1.05
C ALA A 146 -9.16 -3.38 0.63
N ASP A 147 -10.32 -3.42 -0.02
CA ASP A 147 -10.91 -4.65 -0.55
C ASP A 147 -10.27 -5.07 -1.87
N THR A 148 -9.62 -4.13 -2.57
CA THR A 148 -8.95 -4.33 -3.86
C THR A 148 -7.59 -3.62 -3.90
N ASP A 149 -6.87 -3.75 -5.01
CA ASP A 149 -5.59 -3.06 -5.23
C ASP A 149 -5.75 -1.56 -5.55
N ASP A 150 -6.98 -1.05 -5.76
CA ASP A 150 -7.25 0.37 -5.95
C ASP A 150 -7.52 1.05 -4.60
N PRO A 151 -6.63 1.95 -4.12
CA PRO A 151 -6.81 2.63 -2.84
C PRO A 151 -7.95 3.66 -2.85
N MET A 152 -8.54 3.94 -4.00
CA MET A 152 -9.75 4.76 -4.12
C MET A 152 -11.04 3.95 -3.96
N GLY A 153 -10.97 2.62 -3.89
CA GLY A 153 -12.12 1.74 -3.69
C GLY A 153 -12.57 1.62 -2.24
N ASP A 154 -13.45 0.66 -1.97
CA ASP A 154 -13.98 0.41 -0.63
C ASP A 154 -12.96 -0.25 0.29
N TYR A 155 -13.08 0.03 1.59
CA TYR A 155 -12.25 -0.55 2.64
C TYR A 155 -13.10 -1.29 3.69
N THR A 156 -12.56 -2.41 4.15
CA THR A 156 -13.11 -3.16 5.28
C THR A 156 -12.45 -2.73 6.59
N PHE A 157 -13.25 -2.41 7.61
CA PHE A 157 -12.79 -2.22 8.99
C PHE A 157 -12.20 -3.51 9.57
N LYS A 158 -10.98 -3.46 10.08
CA LYS A 158 -10.25 -4.63 10.61
C LYS A 158 -10.13 -4.66 12.13
N GLY A 159 -10.52 -3.58 12.80
CA GLY A 159 -10.52 -3.50 14.26
C GLY A 159 -9.56 -2.46 14.79
N GLN A 160 -9.33 -2.58 16.09
CA GLN A 160 -8.48 -1.68 16.85
C GLN A 160 -7.01 -2.13 16.78
N VAL A 161 -6.09 -1.19 16.56
CA VAL A 161 -4.64 -1.41 16.70
C VAL A 161 -4.25 -0.95 18.10
N LYS A 162 -3.81 -1.88 18.94
CA LYS A 162 -3.47 -1.58 20.33
C LYS A 162 -2.36 -2.47 20.85
N ASP A 163 -1.65 -1.96 21.83
CA ASP A 163 -0.85 -2.77 22.73
C ASP A 163 -1.72 -3.37 23.85
N GLU A 164 -1.09 -4.06 24.80
CA GLU A 164 -1.80 -4.67 25.92
C GLU A 164 -2.42 -3.66 26.89
N THR A 165 -1.90 -2.42 26.93
CA THR A 165 -2.37 -1.39 27.87
C THR A 165 -3.71 -0.78 27.43
N ASN A 166 -3.96 -0.75 26.12
CA ASN A 166 -5.19 -0.25 25.51
C ASN A 166 -5.56 1.17 25.97
N LYS A 167 -4.55 2.02 26.18
CA LYS A 167 -4.71 3.41 26.61
C LYS A 167 -5.16 4.30 25.45
N TRP A 168 -5.47 5.55 25.80
CA TRP A 168 -5.77 6.60 24.83
C TRP A 168 -4.64 6.71 23.80
N ALA A 169 -4.99 6.72 22.51
CA ALA A 169 -4.03 6.72 21.42
C ALA A 169 -4.59 7.43 20.18
N ILE A 170 -3.75 8.27 19.55
CA ILE A 170 -4.03 8.97 18.29
C ILE A 170 -2.78 8.98 17.38
N ASP A 171 -2.94 9.52 16.17
CA ASP A 171 -1.85 9.83 15.22
C ASP A 171 -0.92 8.64 14.92
N GLY A 172 -1.51 7.45 14.82
CA GLY A 172 -0.76 6.22 14.60
C GLY A 172 -0.39 5.99 13.15
N LEU A 173 0.86 5.58 12.93
CA LEU A 173 1.39 5.17 11.63
C LEU A 173 2.09 3.83 11.70
N ALA A 174 2.06 3.09 10.58
CA ALA A 174 2.90 1.91 10.41
C ALA A 174 4.19 2.26 9.65
N MET A 175 5.29 1.58 9.91
CA MET A 175 6.52 1.77 9.15
C MET A 175 7.35 0.49 9.10
N GLU A 176 7.95 0.22 7.93
CA GLU A 176 8.93 -0.85 7.77
C GLU A 176 10.35 -0.31 7.97
N HIS A 177 11.13 -0.99 8.82
CA HIS A 177 12.53 -0.69 9.05
C HIS A 177 13.32 -2.00 9.25
N ASP A 178 14.41 -2.18 8.52
CA ASP A 178 15.26 -3.38 8.54
C ASP A 178 14.48 -4.70 8.41
N GLY A 179 13.48 -4.72 7.53
CA GLY A 179 12.64 -5.89 7.28
C GLY A 179 11.65 -6.24 8.40
N LYS A 180 11.44 -5.33 9.36
CA LYS A 180 10.47 -5.45 10.44
C LYS A 180 9.42 -4.36 10.33
N LEU A 181 8.20 -4.66 10.74
CA LEU A 181 7.10 -3.72 10.78
C LEU A 181 6.97 -3.16 12.21
N TYR A 182 6.74 -1.86 12.31
CA TYR A 182 6.52 -1.14 13.55
C TYR A 182 5.28 -0.27 13.46
N PHE A 183 4.60 -0.09 14.59
CA PHE A 183 3.56 0.90 14.78
C PHE A 183 4.09 2.00 15.70
N VAL A 184 3.90 3.25 15.30
CA VAL A 184 4.27 4.45 16.07
C VAL A 184 3.00 5.24 16.33
N TRP A 185 2.78 5.76 17.54
CA TRP A 185 1.58 6.54 17.85
C TRP A 185 1.83 7.55 18.98
N SER A 186 0.93 8.53 19.11
CA SER A 186 0.84 9.41 20.28
C SER A 186 -0.15 8.82 21.29
N GLY A 187 0.21 8.74 22.57
CA GLY A 187 -0.64 8.12 23.60
C GLY A 187 -0.47 8.71 24.99
N TRP A 188 -1.39 8.34 25.90
CA TRP A 188 -1.27 8.65 27.32
C TRP A 188 -0.64 7.47 28.07
N GLU A 189 0.23 7.78 29.04
CA GLU A 189 0.78 6.76 29.95
C GLU A 189 -0.30 6.23 30.91
N GLY A 190 -1.16 7.12 31.42
CA GLY A 190 -2.25 6.81 32.33
C GLY A 190 -3.63 6.88 31.67
N ASP A 191 -4.67 6.75 32.49
CA ASP A 191 -6.08 6.83 32.05
C ASP A 191 -6.63 8.26 31.99
N VAL A 192 -5.77 9.26 32.24
CA VAL A 192 -6.14 10.68 32.29
C VAL A 192 -5.14 11.53 31.51
N ASN A 193 -5.64 12.64 30.94
CA ASN A 193 -4.84 13.56 30.15
C ASN A 193 -3.85 14.35 31.02
N VAL A 194 -2.65 13.81 31.18
CA VAL A 194 -1.54 14.46 31.90
C VAL A 194 -0.41 14.80 30.92
N GLN A 195 -0.04 13.85 30.07
CA GLN A 195 1.01 13.98 29.08
C GLN A 195 0.71 13.07 27.89
N GLN A 196 1.04 13.56 26.69
CA GLN A 196 1.09 12.74 25.48
C GLN A 196 2.55 12.40 25.17
N ASN A 197 2.82 11.11 24.98
CA ASN A 197 4.14 10.59 24.63
C ASN A 197 4.07 9.88 23.28
N THR A 198 5.20 9.80 22.58
CA THR A 198 5.33 8.96 21.39
C THR A 198 5.74 7.56 21.80
N TYR A 199 5.02 6.56 21.28
CA TYR A 199 5.27 5.16 21.53
C TYR A 199 5.64 4.46 20.22
N ILE A 200 6.44 3.41 20.32
CA ILE A 200 6.74 2.52 19.21
C ILE A 200 6.68 1.07 19.68
N ALA A 201 6.10 0.20 18.85
CA ALA A 201 6.07 -1.24 19.08
C ALA A 201 6.19 -1.98 17.75
N PRO A 202 6.86 -3.15 17.69
CA PRO A 202 6.83 -3.96 16.49
C PRO A 202 5.45 -4.59 16.28
N MET A 203 5.16 -4.96 15.03
CA MET A 203 3.91 -5.57 14.60
C MET A 203 4.15 -6.98 14.04
N ASN A 204 3.19 -7.88 14.29
CA ASN A 204 3.21 -9.24 13.73
C ASN A 204 2.74 -9.23 12.28
N ASP A 205 1.75 -8.39 12.01
CA ASP A 205 1.12 -8.13 10.73
C ASP A 205 0.60 -6.68 10.74
N PRO A 206 0.18 -6.10 9.61
CA PRO A 206 -0.34 -4.74 9.55
C PRO A 206 -1.58 -4.44 10.42
N LEU A 207 -2.15 -5.42 11.11
CA LEU A 207 -3.33 -5.24 11.97
C LEU A 207 -3.00 -5.36 13.46
N THR A 208 -1.84 -5.93 13.82
CA THR A 208 -1.59 -6.43 15.18
C THR A 208 -0.20 -6.06 15.70
N ILE A 209 -0.14 -5.29 16.80
CA ILE A 209 1.09 -5.05 17.57
C ILE A 209 1.53 -6.36 18.26
N SER A 210 2.83 -6.66 18.22
CA SER A 210 3.37 -7.95 18.66
C SER A 210 3.50 -8.12 20.18
N TRP A 211 3.82 -7.04 20.90
CA TRP A 211 4.08 -7.03 22.35
C TRP A 211 4.05 -5.60 22.89
N PHE A 212 4.30 -5.42 24.18
CA PHE A 212 4.30 -4.11 24.86
C PHE A 212 5.05 -3.02 24.09
N ALA A 213 4.41 -1.85 24.07
CA ALA A 213 5.00 -0.61 23.60
C ALA A 213 6.15 -0.16 24.50
N CYS A 214 7.17 0.46 23.90
CA CYS A 214 8.09 1.31 24.64
C CYS A 214 7.78 2.77 24.31
N ALA A 215 7.79 3.64 25.34
CA ALA A 215 7.84 5.07 25.10
C ALA A 215 9.21 5.43 24.48
N ALA A 216 9.18 6.26 23.43
CA ALA A 216 10.37 6.71 22.71
C ALA A 216 11.04 7.90 23.42
#